data_AF-A0A1F3YLM8-F1
#
_entry.id   AF-A0A1F3YLM8-F1
#
_cell.length_a   1.000
_cell.length_b   1.000
_cell.length_c   1.000
_cell.angle_alpha   90.00
_cell.angle_beta   90.00
_cell.angle_gamma   90.00
#
_symmetry.space_group_name_H-M   'P 1'
#
loop_
_entity.id
_entity.type
_entity.pdbx_description
1 polymer ?
#
loop_
_entity_poly.entity_id
_entity_poly.type
_entity_poly.pdbx_seq_one_letter_code
_entity_poly.pdbx_strand_id
1 'polypeptide(L)' 'MLDWTTCLAVERDPEKLSGAWAFRGTRVPVSALFENLESGATLDQFLAWFPGVTRAQAEAVLEHAARSLQAA' A
#
# COMPACT_ATOMS: atom_id res chain seq x y z
N MET A 1 -5.98 15.19 3.88
CA MET A 1 -5.73 13.99 4.70
C MET A 1 -5.94 12.79 3.80
N LEU A 2 -5.00 11.83 3.78
CA LEU A 2 -5.06 10.69 2.88
C LEU A 2 -6.17 9.72 3.33
N ASP A 3 -7.27 9.68 2.58
CA ASP A 3 -8.37 8.77 2.85
C ASP A 3 -8.18 7.45 2.09
N TRP A 4 -7.67 6.44 2.79
CA TRP A 4 -7.44 5.10 2.25
C TRP A 4 -8.72 4.31 1.95
N THR A 5 -9.88 4.72 2.46
CA THR A 5 -11.16 4.01 2.20
C THR A 5 -11.57 4.08 0.73
N THR A 6 -11.03 5.04 -0.01
CA THR A 6 -11.28 5.24 -1.45
C THR A 6 -10.27 4.50 -2.35
N CYS A 7 -9.30 3.79 -1.78
CA CYS A 7 -8.33 2.98 -2.52
C CYS A 7 -8.73 1.49 -2.50
N LEU A 8 -9.19 0.95 -3.63
CA LEU A 8 -9.62 -0.45 -3.73
C LEU A 8 -8.47 -1.47 -3.59
N ALA A 9 -7.22 -1.04 -3.74
CA ALA A 9 -6.06 -1.91 -3.59
C ALA A 9 -5.76 -2.29 -2.14
N VAL A 10 -6.38 -1.61 -1.17
CA VAL A 10 -6.14 -1.82 0.26
C VAL A 10 -7.42 -2.24 0.98
N GLU A 11 -7.24 -2.86 2.13
CA GLU A 11 -8.30 -3.19 3.06
C GLU A 11 -7.84 -2.91 4.50
N ARG A 12 -8.82 -2.72 5.39
CA ARG A 12 -8.59 -2.57 6.82
C ARG A 12 -9.58 -3.46 7.54
N ASP A 13 -9.08 -4.24 8.47
CA ASP A 13 -9.86 -5.13 9.32
C ASP A 13 -9.36 -4.93 10.77
N PRO A 14 -10.21 -4.48 11.70
CA PRO A 14 -9.81 -4.24 13.09
C PRO A 14 -9.19 -5.47 13.78
N GLU A 15 -9.54 -6.68 13.33
CA GLU A 15 -9.03 -7.93 13.89
C GLU A 15 -7.72 -8.39 13.23
N LYS A 16 -7.25 -7.70 12.18
CA LYS A 16 -6.00 -8.02 11.47
C LYS A 16 -4.99 -6.91 11.64
N LEU A 17 -3.73 -7.27 11.92
CA LEU A 17 -2.59 -6.33 11.99
C LEU A 17 -2.88 -5.11 12.88
N SER A 18 -3.60 -5.32 14.00
CA SER A 18 -4.02 -4.24 14.91
C SER A 18 -4.78 -3.10 14.21
N GLY A 19 -5.53 -3.42 13.15
CA GLY A 19 -6.28 -2.47 12.36
C GLY A 19 -5.42 -1.61 11.42
N ALA A 20 -4.22 -2.04 11.04
CA ALA A 20 -3.45 -1.36 9.99
C ALA A 20 -4.08 -1.54 8.61
N TRP A 21 -3.83 -0.58 7.70
CA TRP A 21 -4.15 -0.75 6.28
C TRP A 21 -3.18 -1.76 5.66
N ALA A 22 -3.73 -2.75 4.97
CA ALA A 22 -2.97 -3.78 4.27
C ALA A 22 -3.35 -3.83 2.80
N PHE A 23 -2.45 -4.35 1.96
CA PHE A 23 -2.80 -4.70 0.59
C PHE A 23 -3.93 -5.74 0.59
N ARG A 24 -4.98 -5.48 -0.18
CA ARG A 24 -6.19 -6.31 -0.24
C ARG A 24 -5.85 -7.78 -0.49
N GLY A 25 -6.43 -8.66 0.31
CA GLY A 25 -6.18 -10.11 0.23
C GLY A 25 -4.81 -10.56 0.78
N THR A 26 -4.06 -9.67 1.43
CA THR A 26 -2.75 -9.99 2.02
C THR A 26 -2.69 -9.57 3.49
N ARG A 27 -1.62 -9.96 4.18
CA ARG A 27 -1.23 -9.40 5.49
C ARG A 27 -0.05 -8.44 5.40
N VAL A 28 0.21 -7.88 4.22
CA VAL A 28 1.31 -6.95 3.99
C VAL A 28 0.82 -5.53 4.27
N PRO A 29 1.35 -4.83 5.29
CA PRO A 29 0.96 -3.46 5.58
C PRO A 29 1.27 -2.53 4.40
N VAL A 30 0.43 -1.52 4.19
CA VAL A 30 0.69 -0.47 3.20
C VAL A 30 1.96 0.32 3.57
N SER A 31 2.24 0.49 4.87
CA SER A 31 3.46 1.17 5.34
C SER A 31 4.73 0.45 4.88
N ALA A 32 4.70 -0.89 4.76
CA ALA A 32 5.84 -1.66 4.30
C ALA A 32 6.28 -1.24 2.89
N LEU A 33 5.35 -0.85 2.00
CA LEU A 33 5.72 -0.33 0.69
C LEU A 33 6.59 0.92 0.82
N PHE A 34 6.12 1.91 1.59
CA PHE A 34 6.82 3.17 1.77
C PHE A 34 8.14 3.00 2.53
N GLU A 35 8.16 2.22 3.61
CA GLU A 35 9.38 1.89 4.39
C GLU A 35 10.47 1.24 3.52
N ASN A 36 10.08 0.33 2.60
CA ASN A 36 11.04 -0.32 1.69
C ASN A 36 11.54 0.67 0.62
N LEU A 37 10.67 1.52 0.06
CA LEU A 37 11.07 2.55 -0.90
C LEU A 37 11.99 3.61 -0.24
N GLU A 38 11.70 4.01 0.99
CA GLU A 38 12.55 4.91 1.79
C GLU A 38 13.93 4.31 2.06
N SER A 39 14.00 2.98 2.19
CA SER A 39 15.25 2.22 2.35
C SER A 39 16.02 2.01 1.03
N GLY A 40 15.52 2.55 -0.08
CA GLY A 40 16.16 2.48 -1.40
C GLY A 40 15.79 1.24 -2.23
N ALA A 41 14.79 0.46 -1.81
CA ALA A 41 14.30 -0.64 -2.61
C ALA A 41 13.58 -0.13 -3.87
N THR A 42 13.64 -0.90 -4.95
CA THR A 42 12.77 -0.67 -6.12
C THR A 42 11.41 -1.32 -5.92
N LEU A 43 10.42 -0.88 -6.70
CA LEU A 43 9.10 -1.52 -6.72
C LEU A 43 9.19 -3.01 -7.05
N ASP A 44 10.09 -3.38 -7.96
CA ASP A 44 10.29 -4.78 -8.38
C ASP A 44 10.86 -5.64 -7.24
N GLN A 45 11.77 -5.09 -6.44
CA GLN A 45 12.31 -5.77 -5.27
C GLN A 45 11.22 -5.97 -4.20
N PHE A 46 10.40 -4.95 -3.94
CA PHE A 46 9.28 -5.07 -3.02
C PHE A 46 8.31 -6.18 -3.45
N LEU A 47 7.93 -6.23 -4.73
CA LEU A 47 7.05 -7.26 -5.27
C LEU A 47 7.66 -8.67 -5.20
N ALA A 48 8.99 -8.78 -5.33
CA ALA A 48 9.69 -10.05 -5.17
C ALA A 48 9.67 -10.55 -3.71
N TRP A 49 9.73 -9.66 -2.73
CA TRP A 49 9.65 -10.00 -1.30
C TRP A 49 8.22 -10.29 -0.83
N PHE A 50 7.24 -9.66 -1.46
CA PHE A 50 5.82 -9.79 -1.11
C PHE A 50 4.99 -10.27 -2.32
N PRO A 51 5.12 -11.54 -2.74
CA PRO A 51 4.48 -12.05 -3.95
C PRO A 51 2.95 -12.06 -3.91
N GLY A 52 2.34 -11.90 -2.72
CA GLY A 52 0.89 -11.70 -2.59
C GLY A 52 0.41 -10.30 -2.99
N VAL A 53 1.30 -9.32 -3.08
CA VAL A 53 1.00 -7.98 -3.56
C VAL A 53 1.22 -7.93 -5.06
N THR A 54 0.18 -7.60 -5.81
CA THR A 54 0.30 -7.41 -7.26
C THR A 54 0.90 -6.04 -7.58
N ARG A 55 1.57 -5.93 -8.74
CA ARG A 55 2.06 -4.64 -9.25
C ARG A 55 0.94 -3.59 -9.31
N ALA A 56 -0.22 -3.97 -9.85
CA ALA A 56 -1.37 -3.08 -9.97
C ALA A 56 -1.83 -2.55 -8.61
N GLN A 57 -1.80 -3.37 -7.55
CA GLN A 57 -2.12 -2.90 -6.20
C GLN A 57 -1.08 -1.91 -5.68
N ALA A 58 0.21 -2.20 -5.84
CA ALA A 58 1.28 -1.32 -5.39
C ALA A 58 1.26 0.03 -6.13
N GLU A 59 1.08 0.02 -7.44
CA GLU A 59 0.92 1.23 -8.26
C GLU A 59 -0.32 2.02 -7.87
N ALA A 60 -1.47 1.36 -7.65
CA ALA A 60 -2.69 2.03 -7.20
C ALA A 60 -2.51 2.71 -5.83
N VAL A 61 -1.72 2.14 -4.92
CA VAL A 61 -1.38 2.76 -3.63
C VAL A 61 -0.52 4.01 -3.84
N LEU A 62 0.53 3.92 -4.67
CA LEU A 62 1.40 5.06 -4.98
C LEU A 62 0.63 6.19 -5.65
N GLU A 63 -0.22 5.86 -6.64
CA GLU A 63 -1.04 6.83 -7.35
C GLU A 63 -2.07 7.47 -6.41
N HIS A 64 -2.66 6.69 -5.49
CA HIS A 64 -3.59 7.22 -4.49
C HIS A 64 -2.94 8.22 -3.55
N ALA A 65 -1.75 7.90 -3.05
CA ALA A 65 -0.96 8.82 -2.25
C ALA A 65 -0.61 10.08 -3.04
N ALA A 66 -0.18 9.95 -4.30
CA ALA A 66 0.12 11.08 -5.17
C ALA A 66 -1.10 11.98 -5.43
N ARG A 67 -2.28 11.40 -5.72
CA ARG A 67 -3.53 12.16 -5.92
C ARG A 67 -3.92 12.96 -4.68
N SER A 68 -3.63 12.46 -3.47
CA SER A 68 -3.93 13.20 -2.24
C SER A 68 -3.16 14.51 -2.07
N LEU A 69 -2.12 14.72 -2.87
CA LEU A 69 -1.32 15.95 -2.89
C LEU A 69 -1.88 17.00 -3.85
N GLN A 70 -2.84 16.65 -4.71
CA GLN A 70 -3.48 17.61 -5.60
C GLN A 70 -4.43 18.50 -4.80
N ALA A 71 -4.25 19.81 -4.89
CA ALA A 71 -5.20 20.77 -4.31
C ALA A 71 -6.55 20.62 -5.03
N ALA A 72 -7.64 20.68 -4.25
CA ALA A 72 -9.01 20.67 -4.78
C ALA A 72 -9.27 21.86 -5.71
#